data_AF-A0A953LA45-F1
#
_entry.id   AF-A0A953LA45-F1
#
_cell.length_a   1.000
_cell.length_b   1.000
_cell.length_c   1.000
_cell.angle_alpha   90.00
_cell.angle_beta   90.00
_cell.angle_gamma   90.00
#
_symmetry.space_group_name_H-M   'P 1'
#
loop_
_entity.id
_entity.type
_entity.pdbx_description
1 polymer ?
#
loop_
_entity_poly.entity_id
_entity_poly.type
_entity_poly.pdbx_seq_one_letter_code
_entity_poly.pdbx_strand_id
1 'polypeptide(L)' 'MGPRTRRFVAMLGVLAFLVFWIWGAIALRGVLPPGPLIDLVVYAVAGIGWGLPLYPLFKWAEGGNRRG' A
#
# COMPACT_ATOMS: atom_id res chain seq x y z
N MET A 1 10.23 -15.84 -14.45
CA MET A 1 9.83 -16.17 -13.06
C MET A 1 8.52 -16.95 -13.10
N GLY A 2 8.44 -18.08 -12.43
CA GLY A 2 7.19 -18.86 -12.35
C GLY A 2 6.06 -18.08 -11.65
N PRO A 3 4.79 -18.44 -11.88
CA PRO A 3 3.64 -17.77 -11.26
C PRO A 3 3.71 -17.68 -9.72
N ARG A 4 4.30 -18.71 -9.07
CA ARG A 4 4.51 -18.73 -7.61
C ARG A 4 5.51 -17.67 -7.15
N THR A 5 6.64 -17.51 -7.84
CA THR A 5 7.66 -16.51 -7.50
C THR A 5 7.13 -15.08 -7.64
N ARG A 6 6.34 -14.79 -8.69
CA ARG A 6 5.73 -13.46 -8.88
C ARG A 6 4.76 -13.11 -7.75
N ARG A 7 3.93 -14.07 -7.31
CA ARG A 7 3.04 -13.88 -6.17
C ARG A 7 3.80 -13.65 -4.87
N PHE A 8 4.88 -14.39 -4.64
CA PHE A 8 5.74 -14.20 -3.46
C PHE A 8 6.38 -12.81 -3.44
N VAL A 9 6.94 -12.36 -4.57
CA VAL A 9 7.52 -11.02 -4.71
C VAL A 9 6.46 -9.93 -4.53
N ALA A 10 5.26 -10.13 -5.09
CA ALA A 10 4.16 -9.19 -4.89
C ALA A 10 3.74 -9.11 -3.42
N MET A 11 3.66 -10.23 -2.70
CA MET A 11 3.39 -10.27 -1.27
C MET A 11 4.43 -9.46 -0.47
N LEU A 12 5.72 -9.69 -0.73
CA LEU A 12 6.79 -8.93 -0.09
C LEU A 12 6.72 -7.44 -0.44
N GLY A 13 6.41 -7.11 -1.70
CA GLY A 13 6.23 -5.73 -2.16
C GLY A 13 5.07 -5.03 -1.44
N VAL A 14 3.94 -5.72 -1.25
CA VAL A 14 2.79 -5.19 -0.48
C VAL A 14 3.19 -4.91 0.97
N LEU A 15 3.86 -5.85 1.62
CA LEU A 15 4.30 -5.67 3.02
C LEU A 15 5.26 -4.49 3.15
N ALA A 16 6.28 -4.42 2.30
CA ALA A 16 7.24 -3.31 2.30
C ALA A 16 6.56 -1.97 2.02
N PHE A 17 5.63 -1.93 1.07
CA PHE A 17 4.85 -0.75 0.75
C PHE A 17 3.99 -0.32 1.94
N LEU A 18 3.27 -1.24 2.60
CA LEU A 18 2.43 -0.91 3.74
C LEU A 18 3.24 -0.36 4.91
N VAL A 19 4.40 -0.94 5.20
CA VAL A 19 5.32 -0.41 6.23
C VAL A 19 5.71 1.02 5.89
N PHE A 20 6.13 1.28 4.66
CA PHE A 20 6.51 2.62 4.21
C PHE A 20 5.33 3.60 4.23
N TRP A 21 4.15 3.16 3.79
CA TRP A 21 2.93 3.97 3.72
C TRP A 21 2.44 4.39 5.10
N ILE A 22 2.37 3.45 6.03
CA ILE A 22 1.96 3.71 7.42
C ILE A 22 2.99 4.62 8.10
N TRP A 23 4.28 4.34 7.91
CA TRP A 23 5.34 5.21 8.44
C TRP A 23 5.21 6.64 7.90
N GLY A 24 4.99 6.79 6.59
CA GLY A 24 4.76 8.09 5.96
C GLY A 24 3.53 8.81 6.50
N ALA A 25 2.42 8.09 6.74
CA ALA A 25 1.21 8.67 7.33
C ALA A 25 1.45 9.17 8.78
N ILE A 26 2.18 8.41 9.59
CA ILE A 26 2.55 8.79 10.96
C ILE A 26 3.51 9.98 10.95
N ALA A 27 4.53 9.96 10.09
CA ALA A 27 5.48 11.04 9.94
C ALA A 27 4.81 12.34 9.46
N LEU A 28 3.91 12.24 8.48
CA LEU A 28 3.11 13.36 7.99
C LEU A 28 2.22 13.93 9.10
N ARG A 29 1.61 13.06 9.90
CA ARG A 29 0.84 13.49 11.06
C ARG A 29 1.71 14.23 12.08
N GLY A 30 2.95 13.78 12.29
CA GLY A 30 3.89 14.38 13.25
C GLY A 30 4.31 15.83 12.92
N VAL A 31 4.17 16.26 11.66
CA VAL A 31 4.49 17.64 11.24
C VAL A 31 3.28 18.59 11.23
N LEU A 32 2.07 18.07 11.43
CA LEU A 32 0.84 18.84 11.42
C LEU A 32 0.43 19.29 12.84
N PRO A 33 -0.31 20.40 12.98
CA PRO A 33 -0.85 20.82 14.26
C PRO A 33 -1.68 19.70 14.92
N PRO A 34 -1.66 19.59 16.26
CA PRO A 34 -2.50 18.64 16.96
C PRO A 34 -3.98 19.03 16.85
N GLY A 35 -4.85 18.08 16.52
CA GLY A 35 -6.29 18.30 16.56
C GLY A 35 -7.08 17.13 15.97
N PRO A 36 -8.18 16.68 16.63
CA PRO A 36 -8.88 15.45 16.27
C PRO A 36 -9.44 15.43 14.83
N LEU A 37 -9.73 16.61 14.27
CA LEU A 37 -10.16 16.72 12.88
C LEU A 37 -9.02 16.39 11.90
N ILE A 38 -7.80 16.81 12.22
CA ILE A 38 -6.60 16.54 11.40
C ILE A 38 -6.28 15.05 11.46
N ASP A 39 -6.36 14.44 12.65
CA ASP A 39 -6.23 13.00 12.86
C ASP A 39 -7.19 12.23 11.95
N LEU A 40 -8.47 12.62 11.99
CA LEU A 40 -9.52 11.99 11.21
C LEU A 40 -9.21 12.08 9.71
N VAL A 41 -8.89 13.28 9.21
CA VAL A 41 -8.62 13.49 7.78
C VAL A 41 -7.38 12.73 7.33
N VAL A 42 -6.26 12.84 8.06
CA VAL A 42 -5.00 12.19 7.70
C VAL A 42 -5.16 10.68 7.66
N TYR A 43 -5.75 10.09 8.70
CA TYR A 43 -5.90 8.64 8.77
C TYR A 43 -7.03 8.10 7.89
N ALA A 44 -8.11 8.86 7.66
CA ALA A 44 -9.15 8.45 6.71
C ALA A 44 -8.61 8.42 5.27
N VAL A 45 -7.87 9.47 4.86
CA VAL A 45 -7.26 9.52 3.52
C VAL A 45 -6.19 8.44 3.38
N ALA A 46 -5.31 8.28 4.37
CA ALA A 46 -4.29 7.23 4.34
C ALA A 46 -4.91 5.82 4.33
N GLY A 47 -6.01 5.62 5.06
CA GLY A 47 -6.73 4.35 5.19
C GLY A 47 -7.56 3.96 3.95
N ILE A 48 -7.97 4.93 3.13
CA ILE A 48 -8.69 4.65 1.87
C ILE A 48 -7.71 4.65 0.67
N GLY A 49 -6.68 5.50 0.70
CA GLY A 49 -5.78 5.74 -0.43
C GLY A 49 -4.73 4.65 -0.67
N TRP A 50 -4.40 3.82 0.32
CA TRP A 50 -3.30 2.84 0.22
C TRP A 50 -3.52 1.76 -0.85
N GLY A 51 -4.77 1.47 -1.23
CA GLY A 51 -5.07 0.44 -2.23
C GLY A 51 -4.75 0.87 -3.68
N LEU A 52 -4.81 2.18 -3.98
CA LEU A 52 -4.55 2.71 -5.32
C LEU A 52 -3.15 2.35 -5.83
N PRO A 53 -2.07 2.57 -5.06
CA PRO A 53 -0.71 2.23 -5.47
C PRO A 53 -0.45 0.73 -5.61
N LEU A 54 -1.22 -0.12 -4.92
CA LEU A 54 -1.04 -1.57 -4.96
C LEU A 54 -1.71 -2.25 -6.15
N TYR A 55 -2.73 -1.62 -6.73
CA TYR A 55 -3.44 -2.12 -7.91
C TYR A 55 -2.51 -2.59 -9.07
N PRO A 56 -1.51 -1.81 -9.53
CA PRO A 56 -0.60 -2.26 -10.59
C PRO A 56 0.25 -3.47 -10.19
N LEU A 57 0.64 -3.57 -8.91
CA LEU A 57 1.43 -4.70 -8.40
C LEU A 57 0.62 -6.00 -8.42
N PHE A 58 -0.66 -5.94 -8.00
CA PHE A 58 -1.58 -7.09 -8.07
C PHE A 58 -1.85 -7.49 -9.52
N LYS A 59 -2.14 -6.53 -10.40
CA LYS A 59 -2.30 -6.78 -11.84
C LYS A 59 -1.07 -7.45 -12.45
N TRP A 60 0.13 -7.07 -12.03
CA TRP A 60 1.37 -7.73 -12.45
C TRP A 60 1.49 -9.13 -11.84
N ALA A 61 1.14 -9.35 -10.58
CA ALA A 61 1.20 -10.67 -9.96
C ALA A 61 0.25 -11.68 -10.65
N GLU A 62 -0.94 -11.21 -11.04
CA GLU A 62 -2.01 -12.00 -11.68
C GLU A 62 -1.86 -12.12 -13.20
N GLY A 63 -1.27 -11.12 -13.86
CA GLY A 63 -1.09 -11.10 -15.32
C GLY A 63 -0.23 -12.25 -15.87
N GLY A 64 0.45 -13.01 -15.01
CA GLY A 64 1.08 -14.28 -15.38
C GLY A 64 0.12 -15.46 -15.59
N ASN A 65 -1.15 -15.32 -15.22
CA ASN A 65 -2.16 -16.38 -15.22
C ASN A 65 -3.10 -16.33 -16.45
N ARG A 66 -2.74 -15.60 -17.51
CA ARG A 66 -3.60 -15.40 -18.70
C ARG A 66 -3.40 -16.41 -19.83
N ARG A 67 -2.90 -17.61 -19.54
CA ARG A 67 -2.89 -18.77 -20.45
C ARG A 67 -2.98 -20.06 -19.63
N GLY A 68 -4.19 -20.58 -19.51
CA GLY A 68 -4.52 -21.96 -19.22
C GLY A 68 -5.68 -22.30 -20.13
#